data_AF-A0A952CT13-F1
#
_entry.id   AF-A0A952CT13-F1
#
_cell.length_a   1.000
_cell.length_b   1.000
_cell.length_c   1.000
_cell.angle_alpha   90.00
_cell.angle_beta   90.00
_cell.angle_gamma   90.00
#
_symmetry.space_group_name_H-M   'P 1'
#
loop_
_entity.id
_entity.type
_entity.pdbx_description
1 polymer ?
#
loop_
_entity_poly.entity_id
_entity_poly.type
_entity_poly.pdbx_seq_one_letter_code
_entity_poly.pdbx_strand_id
1 'polypeptide(L)'
;MNNLFRSYISFNRTERMGIIALLSVIIILIAVRASMHLWVKQPEIHAEQVIVASKQISNQPIQQTQALPPGEKINMNTADSLTLISLPGIGKGLSHRILERRRQLGRFTDMQQVYDVYHFNEKTKKMLNERTTIE
;
A
#
# COMPACT_ATOMS: atom_id res chain seq x y z
N MET A 1 -21.27 -14.56 42.70
CA MET A 1 -21.32 -14.13 41.28
C MET A 1 -22.53 -14.79 40.62
N ASN A 2 -23.35 -14.03 39.88
CA ASN A 2 -24.46 -14.50 39.00
C ASN A 2 -25.93 -14.36 39.49
N ASN A 3 -26.23 -13.39 40.37
CA ASN A 3 -27.64 -12.97 40.59
C ASN A 3 -28.17 -12.05 39.47
N LEU A 4 -27.27 -11.41 38.70
CA LEU A 4 -27.62 -10.57 37.55
C LEU A 4 -28.17 -11.39 36.38
N PHE A 5 -27.67 -12.62 36.18
CA PHE A 5 -28.10 -13.49 35.08
C PHE A 5 -29.53 -14.02 35.28
N ARG A 6 -29.91 -14.33 36.53
CA ARG A 6 -31.28 -14.76 36.87
C ARG A 6 -32.29 -13.64 36.69
N SER A 7 -31.92 -12.39 36.97
CA SER A 7 -32.80 -11.24 36.75
C SER A 7 -32.96 -10.87 35.28
N TYR A 8 -31.95 -11.15 34.45
CA TYR A 8 -32.01 -10.92 32.99
C TYR A 8 -32.92 -11.94 32.26
N ILE A 9 -33.11 -13.13 32.84
CA ILE A 9 -33.91 -14.22 32.27
C ILE A 9 -35.42 -14.11 32.57
N SER A 10 -35.86 -13.21 33.46
CA SER A 10 -37.29 -13.06 33.84
C SER A 10 -38.13 -12.15 32.91
N PHE A 11 -37.61 -11.81 31.73
CA PHE A 11 -38.24 -10.91 30.76
C PHE A 11 -39.57 -11.44 30.17
N ASN A 12 -40.48 -10.52 29.80
CA ASN A 12 -41.81 -10.84 29.28
C ASN A 12 -41.73 -11.57 27.93
N ARG A 13 -42.75 -12.38 27.59
CA ARG A 13 -42.70 -13.28 26.40
C ARG A 13 -42.41 -12.52 25.10
N THR A 14 -42.96 -11.33 24.92
CA THR A 14 -42.83 -10.51 23.71
C THR A 14 -41.43 -9.93 23.55
N GLU A 15 -40.83 -9.46 24.64
CA GLU A 15 -39.49 -8.85 24.64
C GLU A 15 -38.40 -9.91 24.41
N ARG A 16 -38.57 -11.11 24.96
CA ARG A 16 -37.67 -12.25 24.71
C ARG A 16 -37.65 -12.65 23.24
N MET A 17 -38.80 -12.62 22.56
CA MET A 17 -38.86 -12.92 21.12
C MET A 17 -38.13 -11.86 20.30
N GLY A 18 -38.21 -10.58 20.69
CA GLY A 18 -37.46 -9.49 20.06
C GLY A 18 -35.93 -9.65 20.22
N ILE A 19 -35.47 -10.01 21.41
CA ILE A 19 -34.04 -10.23 21.68
C ILE A 19 -33.52 -11.43 20.88
N ILE A 20 -34.28 -12.53 20.84
CA ILE A 20 -33.90 -13.72 20.05
C ILE A 20 -33.83 -13.38 18.55
N ALA A 21 -34.79 -12.62 18.04
CA ALA A 21 -34.77 -12.17 16.65
C ALA A 21 -33.53 -11.30 16.36
N LEU A 22 -33.20 -10.35 17.25
CA LEU A 22 -32.01 -9.50 17.09
C LEU A 22 -30.71 -10.30 17.14
N LEU A 23 -30.58 -11.23 18.10
CA LEU A 23 -29.41 -12.10 18.22
C LEU A 23 -29.25 -13.00 16.98
N SER A 24 -30.35 -13.51 16.42
CA SER A 24 -30.30 -14.30 15.19
C SER A 24 -29.74 -13.51 14.01
N VAL A 25 -30.15 -12.24 13.86
CA VAL A 25 -29.64 -11.35 12.80
C VAL A 25 -28.14 -11.06 13.01
N ILE A 26 -27.72 -10.80 14.24
CA ILE A 26 -26.30 -10.55 14.56
C ILE A 26 -25.44 -11.78 14.23
N ILE A 27 -25.91 -12.98 14.60
CA ILE A 27 -25.22 -14.24 14.29
C ILE A 27 -25.11 -14.44 12.77
N ILE A 28 -26.17 -14.15 12.01
CA ILE A 28 -26.17 -14.23 10.54
C ILE A 28 -25.14 -13.26 9.95
N LEU A 29 -25.08 -12.01 10.42
CA LEU A 29 -24.11 -11.02 9.94
C LEU A 29 -22.66 -11.44 10.22
N ILE A 30 -22.41 -12.01 11.41
CA ILE A 30 -21.09 -12.55 11.77
C ILE A 30 -20.73 -13.72 10.85
N ALA A 31 -21.67 -14.64 10.60
CA ALA A 31 -21.46 -15.78 9.71
C ALA A 31 -21.17 -15.35 8.27
N VAL A 32 -21.88 -14.35 7.73
CA VAL A 32 -21.63 -13.78 6.39
C VAL A 32 -20.22 -13.17 6.32
N ARG A 33 -19.84 -12.36 7.32
CA ARG A 33 -18.49 -11.78 7.38
C ARG A 33 -17.41 -12.86 7.45
N ALA A 34 -17.60 -13.87 8.29
CA ALA A 34 -16.67 -14.99 8.42
C ALA A 34 -16.60 -15.83 7.15
N SER A 35 -17.74 -16.01 6.47
CA SER A 35 -17.82 -16.72 5.18
C SER A 35 -17.04 -16.01 4.08
N MET A 36 -17.00 -14.66 4.07
CA MET A 36 -16.13 -13.92 3.13
C MET A 36 -14.65 -14.25 3.35
N HIS A 37 -14.21 -14.42 4.60
CA HIS A 37 -12.83 -14.81 4.90
C HIS A 37 -12.50 -16.21 4.36
N LEU A 38 -13.47 -17.12 4.31
CA LEU A 38 -13.27 -18.48 3.80
C LEU A 38 -13.20 -18.56 2.26
N TRP A 39 -13.71 -17.55 1.55
CA TRP A 39 -13.75 -17.51 0.09
C TRP A 39 -12.64 -16.68 -0.56
N VAL A 40 -11.91 -15.88 0.22
CA VAL A 40 -10.63 -15.33 -0.21
C VAL A 40 -9.61 -16.47 -0.21
N LYS A 41 -9.61 -17.28 -1.27
CA LYS A 41 -8.41 -18.05 -1.63
C LYS A 41 -7.31 -17.03 -1.83
N GLN A 42 -6.32 -17.01 -0.93
CA GLN A 42 -5.07 -16.32 -1.22
C GLN A 42 -4.61 -16.83 -2.60
N PRO A 43 -4.28 -15.96 -3.55
CA PRO A 43 -3.63 -16.45 -4.76
C PRO A 43 -2.38 -17.18 -4.27
N GLU A 44 -2.38 -18.51 -4.41
CA GLU A 44 -1.20 -19.35 -4.29
C GLU A 44 -0.25 -18.82 -5.36
N ILE A 45 0.55 -17.83 -4.99
CA ILE A 45 1.72 -17.43 -5.74
C ILE A 45 2.52 -18.72 -5.83
N HIS A 46 2.48 -19.39 -6.99
CA HIS A 46 3.13 -20.67 -7.16
C HIS A 46 4.60 -20.42 -6.84
N ALA A 47 5.06 -20.91 -5.70
CA ALA A 47 6.42 -20.63 -5.22
C ALA A 47 7.45 -21.03 -6.29
N GLU A 48 7.11 -22.03 -7.10
CA GLU A 48 7.87 -22.44 -8.27
C GLU A 48 7.97 -21.37 -9.36
N GLN A 49 6.89 -20.64 -9.67
CA GLN A 49 6.93 -19.52 -10.62
C GLN A 49 7.68 -18.31 -10.06
N VAL A 50 7.62 -18.06 -8.75
CA VAL A 50 8.45 -17.01 -8.12
C VAL A 50 9.91 -17.42 -8.07
N ILE A 51 10.23 -18.69 -7.83
CA ILE A 51 11.62 -19.18 -7.84
C ILE A 51 12.17 -19.18 -9.27
N VAL A 52 11.39 -19.57 -10.27
CA VAL A 52 11.80 -19.52 -11.69
C VAL A 52 11.89 -18.08 -12.18
N ALA A 53 10.93 -17.21 -11.85
CA ALA A 53 11.00 -15.79 -12.20
C ALA A 53 12.13 -15.06 -11.44
N SER A 54 12.35 -15.33 -10.15
CA SER A 54 13.47 -14.76 -9.38
C SER A 54 14.83 -15.29 -9.84
N LYS A 55 14.91 -16.56 -10.26
CA LYS A 55 16.11 -17.12 -10.89
C LYS A 55 16.39 -16.51 -12.26
N GLN A 56 15.34 -16.13 -13.00
CA GLN A 56 15.49 -15.34 -14.23
C GLN A 56 15.83 -13.86 -13.96
N ILE A 57 15.28 -13.23 -12.91
CA ILE A 57 15.65 -11.89 -12.44
C ILE A 57 17.11 -11.87 -11.93
N SER A 58 17.60 -12.98 -11.36
CA SER A 58 18.98 -13.14 -10.92
C SER A 58 19.98 -13.44 -12.06
N ASN A 59 19.51 -13.93 -13.21
CA ASN A 59 20.32 -14.22 -14.40
C ASN A 59 20.21 -13.17 -15.51
N GLN A 60 19.24 -12.25 -15.42
CA GLN A 60 19.47 -10.90 -15.92
C GLN A 60 20.68 -10.38 -15.14
N PRO A 61 21.68 -9.71 -15.78
CA PRO A 61 22.54 -8.87 -14.98
C PRO A 61 21.58 -7.98 -14.21
N ILE A 62 21.51 -8.16 -12.89
CA ILE A 62 21.03 -7.12 -11.99
C ILE A 62 21.84 -5.94 -12.47
N GLN A 63 21.22 -5.05 -13.26
CA GLN A 63 21.83 -3.78 -13.58
C GLN A 63 22.15 -3.28 -12.20
N GLN A 64 23.45 -3.30 -11.94
CA GLN A 64 23.98 -3.22 -10.61
C GLN A 64 23.26 -2.06 -9.97
N THR A 65 23.02 -2.14 -8.68
CA THR A 65 23.03 -0.93 -7.86
C THR A 65 24.40 -0.29 -8.06
N GLN A 66 24.66 0.26 -9.24
CA GLN A 66 25.63 1.29 -9.48
C GLN A 66 25.02 2.39 -8.63
N ALA A 67 25.53 2.53 -7.41
CA ALA A 67 25.49 3.81 -6.77
C ALA A 67 25.84 4.79 -7.88
N LEU A 68 24.85 5.58 -8.31
CA LEU A 68 24.96 6.37 -9.54
C LEU A 68 26.34 7.00 -9.56
N PRO A 69 27.12 6.85 -10.66
CA PRO A 69 28.44 7.46 -10.74
C PRO A 69 28.32 8.91 -10.26
N PRO A 70 29.23 9.38 -9.39
CA PRO A 70 29.09 10.71 -8.77
C PRO A 70 28.90 11.79 -9.85
N GLY A 71 27.67 12.32 -9.95
CA GLY A 71 27.31 13.34 -10.93
C GLY A 71 26.19 12.97 -11.90
N GLU A 72 25.76 11.72 -11.98
CA GLU A 72 24.61 11.36 -12.82
C GLU A 72 23.28 11.75 -12.16
N LYS A 73 22.47 12.53 -12.89
CA LYS A 73 21.16 13.00 -12.44
C LYS A 73 20.08 12.00 -12.84
N ILE A 74 19.18 11.69 -11.91
CA ILE A 74 18.03 10.82 -12.15
C ILE A 74 16.95 11.60 -12.92
N ASN A 75 16.54 11.10 -14.09
CA ASN A 75 15.41 11.69 -14.82
C ASN A 75 14.08 11.27 -14.18
N MET A 76 13.29 12.25 -13.73
CA MET A 76 11.99 12.02 -13.05
C MET A 76 10.92 11.40 -13.96
N ASN A 77 11.01 11.62 -15.27
CA ASN A 77 10.07 11.08 -16.25
C ASN A 77 10.30 9.61 -16.59
N THR A 78 11.53 9.13 -16.43
CA THR A 78 11.92 7.75 -16.78
C THR A 78 12.27 6.90 -15.57
N ALA A 79 12.56 7.50 -14.42
CA ALA A 79 12.91 6.77 -13.20
C ALA A 79 11.83 5.76 -12.79
N ASP A 80 12.28 4.59 -12.36
CA ASP A 80 11.43 3.58 -11.75
C ASP A 80 11.29 3.80 -10.24
N SER A 81 10.47 2.98 -9.59
CA SER A 81 10.22 3.13 -8.16
C SER A 81 11.48 2.94 -7.31
N LEU A 82 12.39 2.05 -7.72
CA LEU A 82 13.59 1.73 -6.94
C LEU A 82 14.63 2.83 -7.06
N THR A 83 14.81 3.38 -8.26
CA THR A 83 15.67 4.54 -8.53
C THR A 83 15.21 5.75 -7.74
N LEU A 84 13.89 6.02 -7.71
CA LEU A 84 13.35 7.11 -6.88
C LEU A 84 13.57 6.85 -5.38
N ILE A 85 13.44 5.61 -4.90
CA ILE A 85 13.69 5.26 -3.50
C ILE A 85 15.17 5.42 -3.12
N SER A 86 16.09 5.31 -4.07
CA SER A 86 17.52 5.53 -3.82
C SER A 86 17.85 6.99 -3.47
N LEU A 87 16.97 7.94 -3.80
CA LEU A 87 17.14 9.35 -3.47
C LEU A 87 16.96 9.58 -1.96
N PRO A 88 17.91 10.27 -1.29
CA PRO A 88 17.80 10.58 0.13
C PRO A 88 16.50 11.32 0.46
N GLY A 89 15.70 10.79 1.38
CA GLY A 89 14.43 11.41 1.78
C GLY A 89 13.23 11.05 0.90
N ILE A 90 13.40 10.19 -0.11
CA ILE A 90 12.29 9.61 -0.88
C ILE A 90 12.11 8.14 -0.47
N GLY A 91 11.07 7.87 0.33
CA GLY A 91 10.69 6.51 0.70
C GLY A 91 9.70 5.87 -0.28
N LYS A 92 9.39 4.58 -0.09
CA LYS A 92 8.41 3.82 -0.90
C LYS A 92 7.07 4.54 -1.09
N GLY A 93 6.55 5.17 -0.05
CA GLY A 93 5.29 5.91 -0.11
C GLY A 93 5.37 7.17 -0.98
N LEU A 94 6.49 7.91 -0.91
CA LEU A 94 6.70 9.10 -1.74
C LEU A 94 6.98 8.74 -3.19
N SER A 95 7.79 7.70 -3.45
CA SER A 95 8.06 7.29 -4.83
C SER A 95 6.77 6.85 -5.54
N HIS A 96 5.89 6.12 -4.84
CA HIS A 96 4.59 5.75 -5.39
C HIS A 96 3.73 6.98 -5.75
N ARG A 97 3.67 7.99 -4.87
CA ARG A 97 2.94 9.24 -5.14
C ARG A 97 3.52 10.03 -6.30
N ILE A 98 4.85 10.05 -6.46
CA ILE A 98 5.53 10.70 -7.57
C ILE A 98 5.16 10.00 -8.89
N LEU A 99 5.23 8.66 -8.93
CA LEU A 99 4.84 7.89 -10.12
C LEU A 99 3.37 8.06 -10.46
N GLU A 100 2.50 8.12 -9.44
CA GLU A 100 1.08 8.39 -9.59
C GLU A 100 0.84 9.76 -10.22
N ARG A 101 1.51 10.81 -9.70
CA ARG A 101 1.42 12.15 -10.23
C ARG A 101 1.94 12.22 -11.67
N ARG A 102 3.05 11.55 -11.97
CA ARG A 102 3.59 11.43 -13.33
C ARG A 102 2.56 10.85 -14.29
N ARG A 103 1.87 9.78 -13.89
CA ARG A 103 0.82 9.15 -14.70
C ARG A 103 -0.37 10.06 -14.94
N GLN A 104 -0.78 10.84 -13.92
CA GLN A 104 -1.90 11.79 -14.05
C GLN A 104 -1.58 12.94 -15.00
N LEU A 105 -0.35 13.45 -14.97
CA LEU A 105 0.11 14.52 -15.85
C LEU A 105 0.60 14.00 -17.21
N GLY A 106 0.80 12.69 -17.35
CA GLY A 106 1.51 12.05 -18.45
C GLY A 106 3.03 12.14 -18.30
N ARG A 107 3.55 13.37 -18.16
CA ARG A 107 4.98 13.66 -17.94
C ARG A 107 5.12 14.91 -17.05
N PHE A 108 6.21 14.99 -16.33
CA PHE A 108 6.64 16.23 -15.69
C PHE A 108 7.30 17.14 -16.72
N THR A 109 6.93 18.42 -16.71
CA THR A 109 7.53 19.49 -17.51
C THR A 109 8.36 20.43 -16.66
N ASP A 110 8.12 20.45 -15.34
CA ASP A 110 8.83 21.30 -14.38
C ASP A 110 8.92 20.63 -13.01
N MET A 111 9.98 20.96 -12.25
CA MET A 111 10.19 20.45 -10.89
C MET A 111 9.12 20.91 -9.91
N GLN A 112 8.41 22.03 -10.16
CA GLN A 112 7.29 22.44 -9.32
C GLN A 112 6.19 21.37 -9.27
N GLN A 113 5.93 20.67 -10.38
CA GLN A 113 4.94 19.59 -10.43
C GLN A 113 5.34 18.39 -9.57
N VAL A 114 6.64 18.18 -9.36
CA VAL A 114 7.17 17.19 -8.41
C VAL A 114 6.97 17.70 -6.98
N TYR A 115 7.19 18.98 -6.73
CA TYR A 115 6.98 19.60 -5.42
C TYR A 115 5.52 19.62 -4.98
N ASP A 116 4.58 19.63 -5.92
CA ASP A 116 3.14 19.51 -5.61
C ASP A 116 2.76 18.13 -5.04
N VAL A 117 3.60 17.11 -5.20
CA VAL A 117 3.32 15.75 -4.70
C VAL A 117 3.34 15.70 -3.17
N TYR A 118 4.19 16.50 -2.53
CA TYR A 118 4.39 16.47 -1.09
C TYR A 118 5.01 17.78 -0.56
N HIS A 119 4.76 18.11 0.70
CA HIS A 119 5.40 19.26 1.35
C HIS A 119 6.88 18.97 1.65
N PHE A 120 7.74 19.15 0.65
CA PHE A 120 9.19 18.99 0.79
C PHE A 120 9.82 20.16 1.54
N ASN A 121 10.74 19.85 2.45
CA ASN A 121 11.58 20.85 3.10
C ASN A 121 12.58 21.43 2.08
N GLU A 122 13.05 22.65 2.30
CA GLU A 122 13.99 23.34 1.40
C GLU A 122 15.29 22.55 1.17
N LYS A 123 15.80 21.88 2.21
CA LYS A 123 16.96 20.98 2.09
C LYS A 123 16.72 19.85 1.07
N THR A 124 15.53 19.25 1.10
CA THR A 124 15.16 18.15 0.20
C THR A 124 14.94 18.65 -1.21
N LYS A 125 14.28 19.80 -1.40
CA LYS A 125 14.12 20.42 -2.73
C LYS A 125 15.47 20.72 -3.38
N LYS A 126 16.40 21.30 -2.61
CA LYS A 126 17.76 21.57 -3.08
C LYS A 126 18.47 20.28 -3.53
N MET A 127 18.43 19.23 -2.72
CA MET A 127 19.00 17.92 -3.06
C MET A 127 18.36 17.31 -4.31
N LEU A 128 17.03 17.43 -4.47
CA LEU A 128 16.34 16.95 -5.67
C LEU A 128 16.82 17.70 -6.91
N ASN A 129 16.94 19.02 -6.89
CA ASN A 129 17.47 19.79 -8.03
C ASN A 129 18.93 19.41 -8.40
N GLU A 130 19.74 19.04 -7.41
CA GLU A 130 21.12 18.62 -7.62
C GLU A 130 21.21 17.20 -8.20
N ARG A 131 20.30 16.31 -7.80
CA ARG A 131 20.33 14.87 -8.11
C ARG A 131 19.37 14.44 -9.22
N THR A 132 18.49 15.31 -9.68
CA THR A 132 17.44 14.97 -10.65
C THR A 132 17.34 15.94 -11.81
N THR A 133 16.74 15.49 -12.91
CA THR A 133 16.45 16.28 -14.12
C THR A 133 15.06 15.96 -14.65
N ILE A 134 14.52 16.87 -15.46
CA ILE A 134 13.27 16.70 -16.20
C ILE A 134 13.62 16.69 -17.68
N GLU A 135 13.63 15.51 -18.31
CA GLU A 135 13.80 15.32 -19.76
C GLU A 135 12.70 14.40 -20.33
#